data_AF-A0A662PK56-F1
#
_entry.id   AF-A0A662PK56-F1
#
_cell.length_a   1.000
_cell.length_b   1.000
_cell.length_c   1.000
_cell.angle_alpha   90.00
_cell.angle_beta   90.00
_cell.angle_gamma   90.00
#
_symmetry.space_group_name_H-M   'P 1'
#
loop_
_entity.id
_entity.type
_entity.pdbx_description
1 polymer ?
#
loop_
_entity_poly.entity_id
_entity_poly.type
_entity_poly.pdbx_seq_one_letter_code
_entity_poly.pdbx_strand_id
1 'polypeptide(L)'
;MVKRMAKEKLVNDKGDRSLRTYWIHGLYSTEVFGEKSRGGLVRTKGVQLLLKDIIPSTEIIDVVVKPPFRKIATEKGESEILEFPLERNRIFIRAVSKFLRSLSPLSNFGVGIGSLSTGVRCEKFLRRVLRDKEKYLLVIDSIRGYMSIKQIFDELADNSLAVLYLSHNYEPEFVGSKILWSYIEKVERNVIRSSDLVLAVSMRDSKVFKCKYGVDEQRMVVLPNIYPVEGLKISKTNSPSVTLVLPDNWGVKA
;
A
#
# COMPACT_ATOMS: atom_id res chain seq x y z
N MET A 1 50.44 -18.10 1.87
CA MET A 1 49.35 -18.42 2.81
C MET A 1 48.42 -17.21 2.93
N VAL A 2 47.45 -17.09 2.02
CA VAL A 2 46.32 -16.14 2.13
C VAL A 2 45.10 -16.86 1.53
N LYS A 3 44.21 -17.34 2.39
CA LYS A 3 42.96 -18.00 1.98
C LYS A 3 41.97 -16.93 1.52
N ARG A 4 41.60 -16.99 0.23
CA ARG A 4 40.39 -16.37 -0.32
C ARG A 4 39.18 -16.98 0.40
N MET A 5 38.44 -16.18 1.16
CA MET A 5 37.09 -16.54 1.57
C MET A 5 36.16 -16.33 0.38
N ALA A 6 35.60 -17.44 -0.08
CA ALA A 6 34.64 -17.50 -1.15
C ALA A 6 33.35 -16.79 -0.73
N LYS A 7 32.84 -15.94 -1.62
CA LYS A 7 31.40 -15.62 -1.69
C LYS A 7 30.67 -16.93 -1.93
N GLU A 8 30.05 -17.49 -0.89
CA GLU A 8 29.05 -18.53 -1.07
C GLU A 8 27.88 -17.93 -1.83
N LYS A 9 27.85 -18.21 -3.15
CA LYS A 9 26.64 -18.14 -3.95
C LYS A 9 25.67 -19.15 -3.36
N LEU A 10 24.53 -18.67 -2.87
CA LEU A 10 23.30 -19.44 -2.79
C LEU A 10 22.91 -19.87 -4.22
N VAL A 11 23.52 -20.94 -4.71
CA VAL A 11 22.98 -21.71 -5.82
C VAL A 11 22.05 -22.73 -5.18
N ASN A 12 20.76 -22.43 -5.19
CA ASN A 12 19.74 -23.34 -4.69
C ASN A 12 19.28 -24.20 -5.86
N ASP A 13 19.70 -25.46 -5.83
CA ASP A 13 19.53 -26.44 -6.90
C ASP A 13 18.19 -27.18 -6.71
N LYS A 14 17.11 -26.61 -7.26
CA LYS A 14 15.78 -27.20 -7.52
C LYS A 14 14.95 -26.17 -8.27
N GLY A 15 14.69 -26.41 -9.56
CA GLY A 15 13.87 -25.59 -10.48
C GLY A 15 13.21 -24.37 -9.86
N ASP A 16 13.88 -23.23 -10.04
CA ASP A 16 13.67 -21.94 -9.36
C ASP A 16 12.18 -21.54 -9.38
N ARG A 17 11.46 -21.81 -8.28
CA ARG A 17 10.13 -21.24 -8.09
C ARG A 17 10.31 -19.82 -7.58
N SER A 18 9.93 -18.87 -8.41
CA SER A 18 9.89 -17.45 -8.09
C SER A 18 9.17 -17.20 -6.75
N LEU A 19 9.76 -16.38 -5.88
CA LEU A 19 9.08 -15.96 -4.65
C LEU A 19 7.90 -15.06 -5.04
N ARG A 20 6.68 -15.52 -4.80
CA ARG A 20 5.48 -14.73 -5.07
C ARG A 20 5.33 -13.59 -4.07
N THR A 21 5.05 -12.39 -4.58
CA THR A 21 4.70 -11.22 -3.79
C THR A 21 3.28 -10.80 -4.14
N TYR A 22 2.34 -10.96 -3.22
CA TYR A 22 0.97 -10.49 -3.40
C TYR A 22 0.86 -9.03 -2.99
N TRP A 23 0.61 -8.17 -3.95
CA TRP A 23 0.54 -6.73 -3.75
C TRP A 23 -0.90 -6.24 -3.70
N ILE A 24 -1.38 -5.90 -2.51
CA ILE A 24 -2.79 -5.58 -2.26
C ILE A 24 -3.03 -4.08 -2.36
N HIS A 25 -3.57 -3.62 -3.50
CA HIS A 25 -3.78 -2.19 -3.77
C HIS A 25 -5.01 -1.58 -3.08
N GLY A 26 -6.11 -2.34 -3.02
CA GLY A 26 -7.41 -1.82 -2.58
C GLY A 26 -7.98 -0.70 -3.48
N LEU A 27 -7.45 -0.55 -4.69
CA LEU A 27 -7.89 0.38 -5.72
C LEU A 27 -8.43 -0.37 -6.93
N TYR A 28 -9.20 0.33 -7.77
CA TYR A 28 -9.63 -0.25 -9.03
C TYR A 28 -8.44 -0.47 -9.96
N SER A 29 -8.47 -1.55 -10.73
CA SER A 29 -7.44 -1.83 -11.72
C SER A 29 -7.23 -0.67 -12.72
N THR A 30 -8.29 0.06 -13.08
CA THR A 30 -8.19 1.25 -13.95
C THR A 30 -7.41 2.40 -13.31
N GLU A 31 -7.40 2.48 -11.98
CA GLU A 31 -6.65 3.50 -11.25
C GLU A 31 -5.18 3.08 -11.06
N VAL A 32 -4.95 1.80 -10.76
CA VAL A 32 -3.61 1.22 -10.54
C VAL A 32 -2.77 1.26 -11.83
N PHE A 33 -3.36 0.83 -12.94
CA PHE A 33 -2.68 0.72 -14.23
C PHE A 33 -2.91 1.94 -15.14
N GLY A 34 -3.67 2.94 -14.69
CA GLY A 34 -3.83 4.20 -15.42
C GLY A 34 -2.52 5.00 -15.46
N GLU A 35 -2.42 5.88 -16.45
CA GLU A 35 -1.32 6.84 -16.52
C GLU A 35 -1.39 7.81 -15.34
N LYS A 36 -0.38 7.76 -14.47
CA LYS A 36 -0.16 8.75 -13.42
C LYS A 36 1.30 9.13 -13.38
N SER A 37 1.55 10.43 -13.38
CA SER A 37 2.89 11.03 -13.29
C SER A 37 3.30 11.41 -11.87
N ARG A 38 2.40 11.29 -10.87
CA ARG A 38 2.65 11.73 -9.49
C ARG A 38 1.83 11.01 -8.43
N GLY A 39 2.30 11.09 -7.18
CA GLY A 39 1.59 10.64 -5.97
C GLY A 39 1.87 9.18 -5.59
N GLY A 40 1.01 8.62 -4.75
CA GLY A 40 1.24 7.31 -4.13
C GLY A 40 1.48 6.16 -5.11
N LEU A 41 0.79 6.12 -6.25
CA LEU A 41 0.99 5.04 -7.24
C LEU A 41 2.37 5.07 -7.91
N VAL A 42 2.99 6.24 -8.07
CA VAL A 42 4.36 6.33 -8.60
C VAL A 42 5.33 5.73 -7.58
N ARG A 43 5.12 6.03 -6.30
CA ARG A 43 5.88 5.44 -5.21
C ARG A 43 5.70 3.93 -5.14
N THR A 44 4.46 3.42 -5.25
CA THR A 44 4.16 1.98 -5.34
C THR A 44 5.02 1.31 -6.42
N LYS A 45 5.02 1.84 -7.65
CA LYS A 45 5.86 1.30 -8.74
C LYS A 45 7.35 1.36 -8.42
N GLY A 46 7.82 2.45 -7.83
CA GLY A 46 9.22 2.58 -7.39
C GLY A 46 9.62 1.54 -6.36
N VAL A 47 8.73 1.22 -5.39
CA VAL A 47 8.98 0.17 -4.40
C VAL A 47 8.92 -1.23 -5.02
N GLN A 48 8.02 -1.46 -5.98
CA GLN A 48 7.98 -2.72 -6.72
C GLN A 48 9.29 -2.97 -7.48
N LEU A 49 9.86 -1.93 -8.13
CA LEU A 49 11.17 -2.01 -8.77
C LEU A 49 12.29 -2.29 -7.77
N LEU A 50 12.33 -1.55 -6.66
CA LEU A 50 13.31 -1.78 -5.59
C LEU A 50 13.24 -3.21 -5.04
N LEU A 51 12.03 -3.75 -4.87
CA LEU A 51 11.83 -5.12 -4.41
C LEU A 51 12.35 -6.14 -5.42
N LYS A 52 12.11 -5.93 -6.73
CA LYS A 52 12.71 -6.75 -7.79
C LYS A 52 14.23 -6.65 -7.80
N ASP A 53 14.82 -5.50 -7.52
CA ASP A 53 16.27 -5.35 -7.46
C ASP A 53 16.88 -6.12 -6.26
N ILE A 54 16.17 -6.14 -5.11
CA ILE A 54 16.59 -6.86 -3.91
C ILE A 54 16.37 -8.37 -4.03
N ILE A 55 15.25 -8.78 -4.64
CA ILE A 55 14.84 -10.17 -4.84
C ILE A 55 14.53 -10.38 -6.33
N PRO A 56 15.54 -10.57 -7.20
CA PRO A 56 15.34 -10.66 -8.66
C PRO A 56 14.41 -11.77 -9.12
N SER A 57 14.30 -12.86 -8.35
CA SER A 57 13.38 -13.96 -8.63
C SER A 57 11.95 -13.70 -8.15
N THR A 58 11.63 -12.52 -7.61
CA THR A 58 10.28 -12.25 -7.12
C THR A 58 9.28 -12.03 -8.26
N GLU A 59 8.17 -12.75 -8.21
CA GLU A 59 7.03 -12.55 -9.08
C GLU A 59 6.00 -11.67 -8.36
N ILE A 60 5.78 -10.46 -8.86
CA ILE A 60 4.78 -9.55 -8.29
C ILE A 60 3.42 -9.86 -8.90
N ILE A 61 2.46 -10.16 -8.02
CA ILE A 61 1.08 -10.44 -8.35
C ILE A 61 0.22 -9.29 -7.80
N ASP A 62 -0.28 -8.43 -8.69
CA ASP A 62 -1.08 -7.26 -8.34
C ASP A 62 -2.53 -7.67 -8.03
N VAL A 63 -2.97 -7.44 -6.80
CA VAL A 63 -4.33 -7.73 -6.34
C VAL A 63 -5.14 -6.44 -6.28
N VAL A 64 -6.17 -6.37 -7.11
CA VAL A 64 -6.90 -5.14 -7.42
C VAL A 64 -8.41 -5.34 -7.37
N VAL A 65 -9.13 -4.24 -7.17
CA VAL A 65 -10.59 -4.24 -7.19
C VAL A 65 -11.07 -4.25 -8.64
N LYS A 66 -11.92 -5.21 -8.98
CA LYS A 66 -12.57 -5.26 -10.30
C LYS A 66 -13.61 -4.14 -10.43
N PRO A 67 -13.54 -3.30 -11.46
CA PRO A 67 -14.56 -2.29 -11.71
C PRO A 67 -15.90 -2.94 -12.11
N PRO A 68 -17.05 -2.48 -11.58
CA PRO A 68 -18.34 -3.16 -11.74
C PRO A 68 -18.91 -3.14 -13.16
N PHE A 69 -18.43 -2.25 -14.05
CA PHE A 69 -18.99 -2.06 -15.40
C PHE A 69 -17.93 -1.79 -16.47
N ARG A 70 -16.65 -2.04 -16.17
CA ARG A 70 -15.57 -1.90 -17.14
C ARG A 70 -14.78 -3.20 -17.19
N LYS A 71 -14.54 -3.71 -18.39
CA LYS A 71 -13.46 -4.67 -18.63
C LYS A 71 -12.24 -3.84 -18.94
N ILE A 72 -11.14 -4.09 -18.25
CA ILE A 72 -9.86 -3.56 -18.70
C ILE A 72 -9.41 -4.46 -19.84
N ALA A 73 -9.01 -3.85 -20.95
CA ALA A 73 -8.13 -4.51 -21.89
C ALA A 73 -6.81 -4.69 -21.14
N THR A 74 -6.59 -5.87 -20.58
CA THR A 74 -5.29 -6.24 -20.03
C THR A 74 -4.31 -6.23 -21.20
N GLU A 75 -3.64 -5.10 -21.41
CA GLU A 75 -2.33 -5.14 -22.05
C GLU A 75 -1.48 -6.09 -21.21
N LYS A 76 -0.77 -7.00 -21.88
CA LYS A 76 0.11 -7.98 -21.24
C LYS A 76 1.24 -7.21 -20.52
N GLY A 77 1.00 -6.80 -19.29
CA GLY A 77 2.01 -6.29 -18.38
C GLY A 77 2.92 -7.41 -17.87
N GLU A 78 4.06 -7.03 -17.30
CA GLU A 78 5.03 -7.98 -16.72
C GLU A 78 4.55 -8.66 -15.43
N SER A 79 3.52 -8.13 -14.76
CA SER A 79 2.96 -8.69 -13.52
C SER A 79 1.64 -9.43 -13.75
N GLU A 80 1.46 -10.54 -13.03
CA GLU A 80 0.16 -11.21 -12.99
C GLU A 80 -0.86 -10.34 -12.23
N ILE A 81 -2.07 -10.19 -12.77
CA ILE A 81 -3.11 -9.35 -12.18
C ILE A 81 -4.29 -10.21 -11.69
N LEU A 82 -4.64 -10.07 -10.41
CA LEU A 82 -5.81 -10.70 -9.81
C LEU A 82 -6.88 -9.66 -9.50
N GLU A 83 -7.97 -9.71 -10.27
CA GLU A 83 -9.11 -8.81 -10.08
C GLU A 83 -10.24 -9.47 -9.28
N PHE A 84 -10.64 -8.85 -8.17
CA PHE A 84 -11.74 -9.34 -7.34
C PHE A 84 -12.92 -8.35 -7.29
N PRO A 85 -14.17 -8.83 -7.43
CA PRO A 85 -15.34 -7.96 -7.36
C PRO A 85 -15.53 -7.42 -5.94
N LEU A 86 -16.09 -6.21 -5.85
CA LEU A 86 -16.55 -5.65 -4.58
C LEU A 86 -17.63 -6.52 -3.94
N GLU A 87 -17.70 -6.44 -2.62
CA GLU A 87 -18.86 -6.91 -1.88
C GLU A 87 -20.10 -6.05 -2.21
N ARG A 88 -21.30 -6.65 -2.16
CA ARG A 88 -22.55 -5.96 -2.53
C ARG A 88 -22.84 -4.76 -1.61
N ASN A 89 -22.64 -4.92 -0.31
CA ASN A 89 -22.76 -3.84 0.68
C ASN A 89 -21.78 -2.68 0.40
N ARG A 90 -20.57 -2.95 -0.11
CA ARG A 90 -19.59 -1.91 -0.45
C ARG A 90 -20.01 -1.08 -1.65
N ILE A 91 -20.68 -1.68 -2.64
CA ILE A 91 -21.28 -0.96 -3.77
C ILE A 91 -22.34 0.03 -3.26
N PHE A 92 -23.19 -0.41 -2.31
CA PHE A 92 -24.18 0.45 -1.69
C PHE A 92 -23.53 1.60 -0.89
N ILE A 93 -22.54 1.30 -0.05
CA ILE A 93 -21.77 2.31 0.69
C ILE A 93 -21.13 3.33 -0.26
N ARG A 94 -20.66 2.91 -1.44
CA ARG A 94 -20.16 3.82 -2.48
C ARG A 94 -21.23 4.73 -3.04
N ALA A 95 -22.42 4.21 -3.31
CA ALA A 95 -23.55 5.02 -3.78
C ALA A 95 -23.93 6.06 -2.73
N VAL A 96 -24.04 5.65 -1.46
CA VAL A 96 -24.28 6.57 -0.33
C VAL A 96 -23.17 7.61 -0.20
N SER A 97 -21.90 7.21 -0.27
CA SER A 97 -20.75 8.14 -0.26
C SER A 97 -20.81 9.16 -1.40
N LYS A 98 -21.19 8.75 -2.62
CA LYS A 98 -21.37 9.67 -3.75
C LYS A 98 -22.49 10.67 -3.49
N PHE A 99 -23.62 10.19 -2.97
CA PHE A 99 -24.75 11.04 -2.61
C PHE A 99 -24.42 12.03 -1.49
N LEU A 100 -23.75 11.57 -0.43
CA LEU A 100 -23.30 12.44 0.66
C LEU A 100 -22.30 13.49 0.17
N ARG A 101 -21.45 13.14 -0.81
CA ARG A 101 -20.51 14.08 -1.45
C ARG A 101 -21.19 15.18 -2.25
N SER A 102 -22.35 14.92 -2.85
CA SER A 102 -23.12 15.96 -3.54
C SER A 102 -23.80 16.95 -2.60
N LEU A 103 -23.86 16.64 -1.30
CA LEU A 103 -24.43 17.53 -0.28
C LEU A 103 -23.29 18.29 0.39
N SER A 104 -23.19 19.61 0.15
CA SER A 104 -22.11 20.46 0.68
C SER A 104 -21.79 20.25 2.17
N PRO A 105 -22.78 20.16 3.09
CA PRO A 105 -22.51 19.96 4.52
C PRO A 105 -21.94 18.59 4.86
N LEU A 106 -22.17 17.58 4.02
CA LEU A 106 -21.81 16.18 4.26
C LEU A 106 -20.67 15.70 3.36
N SER A 107 -20.09 16.62 2.57
CA SER A 107 -19.05 16.33 1.59
C SER A 107 -17.85 15.60 2.19
N ASN A 108 -17.28 16.13 3.28
CA ASN A 108 -16.15 15.54 4.00
C ASN A 108 -16.46 14.15 4.59
N PHE A 109 -17.68 13.98 5.11
CA PHE A 109 -18.13 12.69 5.63
C PHE A 109 -18.30 11.67 4.50
N GLY A 110 -18.86 12.09 3.37
CA GLY A 110 -18.98 11.29 2.16
C GLY A 110 -17.63 10.85 1.60
N VAL A 111 -16.61 11.73 1.63
CA VAL A 111 -15.22 11.38 1.26
C VAL A 111 -14.67 10.29 2.17
N GLY A 112 -14.79 10.45 3.49
CA GLY A 112 -14.28 9.49 4.46
C GLY A 112 -15.00 8.14 4.43
N ILE A 113 -16.32 8.09 4.19
CA ILE A 113 -17.02 6.81 3.97
C ILE A 113 -16.56 6.14 2.66
N GLY A 114 -16.26 6.95 1.64
CA GLY A 114 -15.79 6.46 0.35
C GLY A 114 -14.47 5.70 0.45
N SER A 115 -13.54 6.11 1.31
CA SER A 115 -12.27 5.41 1.50
C SER A 115 -12.43 4.03 2.18
N LEU A 116 -13.54 3.80 2.90
CA LEU A 116 -13.85 2.55 3.60
C LEU A 116 -14.61 1.51 2.75
N SER A 117 -14.82 1.81 1.47
CA SER A 117 -15.72 1.08 0.58
C SER A 117 -15.03 0.13 -0.41
N THR A 118 -13.82 -0.31 -0.07
CA THR A 118 -12.94 -1.09 -0.96
C THR A 118 -12.97 -2.61 -0.71
N GLY A 119 -13.80 -3.09 0.22
CA GLY A 119 -13.93 -4.53 0.51
C GLY A 119 -14.23 -5.38 -0.74
N VAL A 120 -13.43 -6.41 -0.97
CA VAL A 120 -13.59 -7.35 -2.08
C VAL A 120 -14.06 -8.73 -1.60
N ARG A 121 -14.64 -9.52 -2.51
CA ARG A 121 -15.00 -10.92 -2.24
C ARG A 121 -13.74 -11.77 -2.17
N CYS A 122 -13.31 -12.04 -0.95
CA CYS A 122 -11.99 -12.55 -0.63
C CYS A 122 -11.88 -14.09 -0.64
N GLU A 123 -12.99 -14.84 -0.67
CA GLU A 123 -12.97 -16.30 -0.47
C GLU A 123 -12.27 -17.05 -1.60
N LYS A 124 -12.33 -16.50 -2.82
CA LYS A 124 -11.59 -17.03 -3.97
C LYS A 124 -10.11 -16.66 -3.92
N PHE A 125 -9.79 -15.47 -3.41
CA PHE A 125 -8.41 -15.02 -3.27
C PHE A 125 -7.67 -15.87 -2.23
N LEU A 126 -8.23 -16.00 -1.03
CA LEU A 126 -7.68 -16.82 0.05
C LEU A 126 -7.42 -18.26 -0.41
N ARG A 127 -8.44 -18.91 -1.02
CA ARG A 127 -8.29 -20.27 -1.56
C ARG A 127 -7.18 -20.37 -2.60
N ARG A 128 -7.00 -19.35 -3.43
CA ARG A 128 -5.96 -19.34 -4.47
C ARG A 128 -4.57 -19.21 -3.86
N VAL A 129 -4.39 -18.30 -2.90
CA VAL A 129 -3.10 -18.07 -2.25
C VAL A 129 -2.67 -19.27 -1.41
N LEU A 130 -3.60 -19.86 -0.65
CA LEU A 130 -3.28 -20.95 0.28
C LEU A 130 -3.20 -22.34 -0.38
N ARG A 131 -3.64 -22.50 -1.64
CA ARG A 131 -3.73 -23.81 -2.30
C ARG A 131 -2.37 -24.51 -2.38
N ASP A 132 -1.35 -23.76 -2.74
CA ASP A 132 -0.06 -24.33 -3.12
C ASP A 132 0.90 -24.45 -1.91
N LYS A 133 0.48 -23.98 -0.72
CA LYS A 133 1.28 -23.93 0.53
C LYS A 133 2.68 -23.29 0.37
N GLU A 134 2.86 -22.51 -0.67
CA GLU A 134 4.12 -21.80 -0.93
C GLU A 134 4.24 -20.59 0.00
N LYS A 135 5.46 -20.29 0.41
CA LYS A 135 5.75 -19.05 1.13
C LYS A 135 5.73 -17.88 0.16
N TYR A 136 5.15 -16.77 0.59
CA TYR A 136 4.99 -15.55 -0.21
C TYR A 136 5.21 -14.31 0.65
N LEU A 137 5.52 -13.20 0.00
CA LEU A 137 5.49 -11.88 0.64
C LEU A 137 4.10 -11.27 0.47
N LEU A 138 3.58 -10.68 1.53
CA LEU A 138 2.33 -9.93 1.50
C LEU A 138 2.63 -8.44 1.60
N VAL A 139 2.30 -7.68 0.56
CA VAL A 139 2.44 -6.21 0.58
C VAL A 139 1.07 -5.58 0.67
N ILE A 140 0.83 -4.85 1.75
CA ILE A 140 -0.38 -4.08 1.96
C ILE A 140 -0.15 -2.65 1.50
N ASP A 141 -0.70 -2.30 0.35
CA ASP A 141 -0.53 -0.99 -0.25
C ASP A 141 -1.66 -0.05 0.18
N SER A 142 -1.31 0.91 1.04
CA SER A 142 -2.22 1.84 1.72
C SER A 142 -3.20 1.19 2.71
N ILE A 143 -3.87 2.04 3.50
CA ILE A 143 -4.99 1.58 4.34
C ILE A 143 -6.13 0.99 3.49
N ARG A 144 -6.28 1.42 2.23
CA ARG A 144 -7.32 0.90 1.34
C ARG A 144 -7.04 -0.53 0.93
N GLY A 145 -5.76 -0.88 0.71
CA GLY A 145 -5.30 -2.24 0.50
C GLY A 145 -5.70 -3.12 1.67
N TYR A 146 -5.36 -2.71 2.89
CA TYR A 146 -5.76 -3.42 4.11
C TYR A 146 -7.28 -3.60 4.22
N MET A 147 -8.03 -2.51 4.08
CA MET A 147 -9.49 -2.51 4.17
C MET A 147 -10.16 -3.40 3.10
N SER A 148 -9.51 -3.59 1.95
CA SER A 148 -10.04 -4.44 0.88
C SER A 148 -10.06 -5.92 1.24
N ILE A 149 -9.07 -6.39 2.01
CA ILE A 149 -8.91 -7.80 2.40
C ILE A 149 -9.05 -8.05 3.90
N LYS A 150 -9.46 -7.05 4.69
CA LYS A 150 -9.46 -7.08 6.16
C LYS A 150 -10.04 -8.36 6.78
N GLN A 151 -11.06 -8.96 6.14
CA GLN A 151 -11.73 -10.17 6.64
C GLN A 151 -10.87 -11.44 6.59
N ILE A 152 -9.89 -11.48 5.69
CA ILE A 152 -8.98 -12.62 5.50
C ILE A 152 -7.53 -12.26 5.80
N PHE A 153 -7.28 -11.03 6.26
CA PHE A 153 -5.92 -10.51 6.38
C PHE A 153 -5.09 -11.33 7.37
N ASP A 154 -5.64 -11.66 8.55
CA ASP A 154 -4.90 -12.40 9.57
C ASP A 154 -4.48 -13.79 9.04
N GLU A 155 -5.39 -14.47 8.34
CA GLU A 155 -5.10 -15.79 7.73
C GLU A 155 -4.04 -15.71 6.63
N LEU A 156 -4.01 -14.63 5.84
CA LEU A 156 -2.94 -14.39 4.87
C LEU A 156 -1.61 -14.06 5.58
N ALA A 157 -1.65 -13.18 6.59
CA ALA A 157 -0.48 -12.78 7.34
C ALA A 157 0.22 -13.98 8.00
N ASP A 158 -0.55 -14.84 8.69
CA ASP A 158 -0.04 -16.03 9.38
C ASP A 158 0.64 -17.05 8.45
N ASN A 159 0.24 -17.06 7.17
CA ASN A 159 0.80 -17.96 6.17
C ASN A 159 1.91 -17.33 5.32
N SER A 160 2.04 -16.00 5.37
CA SER A 160 3.07 -15.26 4.66
C SER A 160 4.47 -15.50 5.26
N LEU A 161 5.50 -15.17 4.49
CA LEU A 161 6.88 -15.09 4.98
C LEU A 161 7.09 -13.81 5.79
N ALA A 162 6.54 -12.71 5.28
CA ALA A 162 6.53 -11.41 5.91
C ALA A 162 5.42 -10.55 5.32
N VAL A 163 4.94 -9.61 6.13
CA VAL A 163 3.97 -8.58 5.78
C VAL A 163 4.66 -7.22 5.74
N LEU A 164 4.63 -6.58 4.56
CA LEU A 164 5.10 -5.21 4.38
C LEU A 164 3.90 -4.27 4.27
N TYR A 165 3.88 -3.20 5.05
CA TYR A 165 2.87 -2.15 4.92
C TYR A 165 3.44 -0.91 4.26
N LEU A 166 2.92 -0.57 3.09
CA LEU A 166 3.26 0.64 2.36
C LEU A 166 2.27 1.76 2.69
N SER A 167 2.61 2.60 3.67
CA SER A 167 1.81 3.78 4.02
C SER A 167 2.02 4.87 2.97
N HIS A 168 0.94 5.48 2.47
CA HIS A 168 1.04 6.63 1.56
C HIS A 168 0.96 7.97 2.25
N ASN A 169 0.30 8.03 3.41
CA ASN A 169 0.23 9.16 4.34
C ASN A 169 -0.27 8.61 5.70
N TYR A 170 -0.27 9.45 6.73
CA TYR A 170 -1.10 9.28 7.92
C TYR A 170 -2.58 9.53 7.58
N GLU A 171 -3.33 8.46 7.32
CA GLU A 171 -4.68 8.51 6.74
C GLU A 171 -5.75 9.23 7.59
N PRO A 172 -5.71 9.22 8.94
CA PRO A 172 -6.72 9.92 9.74
C PRO A 172 -6.83 11.41 9.42
N GLU A 173 -5.75 12.05 8.98
CA GLU A 173 -5.75 13.49 8.66
C GLU A 173 -6.60 13.88 7.45
N PHE A 174 -6.98 12.92 6.62
CA PHE A 174 -7.73 13.16 5.39
C PHE A 174 -9.25 13.01 5.60
N VAL A 175 -9.72 12.86 6.84
CA VAL A 175 -11.16 12.81 7.16
C VAL A 175 -11.61 13.95 8.07
N GLY A 176 -12.64 14.67 7.63
CA GLY A 176 -13.21 15.80 8.38
C GLY A 176 -14.14 15.42 9.54
N SER A 177 -14.28 14.14 9.89
CA SER A 177 -15.16 13.66 10.96
C SER A 177 -14.36 12.98 12.06
N LYS A 178 -14.58 13.38 13.32
CA LYS A 178 -13.92 12.78 14.49
C LYS A 178 -14.23 11.28 14.64
N ILE A 179 -15.42 10.85 14.26
CA ILE A 179 -15.81 9.43 14.35
C ILE A 179 -15.02 8.61 13.31
N LEU A 180 -14.95 9.11 12.07
CA LEU A 180 -14.18 8.46 11.02
C LEU A 180 -12.68 8.52 11.31
N TRP A 181 -12.20 9.60 11.91
CA TRP A 181 -10.83 9.73 12.38
C TRP A 181 -10.47 8.59 13.32
N SER A 182 -11.21 8.43 14.42
CA SER A 182 -10.93 7.38 15.41
C SER A 182 -11.01 5.98 14.82
N TYR A 183 -11.91 5.77 13.86
CA TYR A 183 -12.03 4.50 13.14
C TYR A 183 -10.80 4.23 12.27
N ILE A 184 -10.40 5.19 11.43
CA ILE A 184 -9.25 5.07 10.52
C ILE A 184 -7.96 4.92 11.33
N GLU A 185 -7.81 5.67 12.42
CA GLU A 185 -6.67 5.53 13.32
C GLU A 185 -6.57 4.12 13.90
N LYS A 186 -7.70 3.54 14.34
CA LYS A 186 -7.73 2.16 14.82
C LYS A 186 -7.36 1.16 13.72
N VAL A 187 -7.84 1.37 12.49
CA VAL A 187 -7.54 0.51 11.35
C VAL A 187 -6.07 0.59 10.96
N GLU A 188 -5.52 1.81 10.86
CA GLU A 188 -4.12 2.05 10.51
C GLU A 188 -3.17 1.47 11.56
N ARG A 189 -3.50 1.66 12.85
CA ARG A 189 -2.77 1.03 13.96
C ARG A 189 -2.77 -0.49 13.86
N ASN A 190 -3.89 -1.10 13.47
CA ASN A 190 -3.99 -2.56 13.36
C ASN A 190 -3.08 -3.10 12.24
N VAL A 191 -3.17 -2.55 11.03
CA VAL A 191 -2.32 -3.02 9.92
C VAL A 191 -0.83 -2.83 10.23
N ILE A 192 -0.45 -1.69 10.83
CA ILE A 192 0.93 -1.41 11.24
C ILE A 192 1.42 -2.45 12.26
N ARG A 193 0.60 -2.77 13.27
CA ARG A 193 0.97 -3.75 14.31
C ARG A 193 1.19 -5.14 13.74
N SER A 194 0.34 -5.55 12.79
CA SER A 194 0.41 -6.84 12.13
C SER A 194 1.41 -6.92 10.97
N SER A 195 2.17 -5.85 10.71
CA SER A 195 3.17 -5.82 9.64
C SER A 195 4.57 -6.01 10.19
N ASP A 196 5.40 -6.82 9.55
CA ASP A 196 6.80 -7.00 9.92
C ASP A 196 7.63 -5.74 9.63
N LEU A 197 7.34 -5.07 8.51
CA LEU A 197 8.00 -3.84 8.09
C LEU A 197 7.00 -2.79 7.64
N VAL A 198 7.16 -1.55 8.12
CA VAL A 198 6.38 -0.40 7.70
C VAL A 198 7.24 0.54 6.84
N LEU A 199 6.80 0.75 5.60
CA LEU A 199 7.38 1.69 4.66
C LEU A 199 6.63 3.02 4.76
N ALA A 200 7.10 3.91 5.64
CA ALA A 200 6.52 5.23 5.85
C ALA A 200 6.86 6.17 4.69
N VAL A 201 5.92 7.05 4.31
CA VAL A 201 6.13 8.01 3.21
C VAL A 201 6.99 9.21 3.63
N SER A 202 7.18 9.46 4.92
CA SER A 202 7.93 10.62 5.39
C SER A 202 8.48 10.41 6.80
N MET A 203 9.45 11.26 7.16
CA MET A 203 9.96 11.34 8.54
C MET A 203 8.89 11.82 9.53
N ARG A 204 7.90 12.59 9.07
CA ARG A 204 6.77 13.02 9.89
C ARG A 204 5.91 11.81 10.25
N ASP A 205 5.53 11.03 9.26
CA ASP A 205 4.64 9.88 9.45
C ASP A 205 5.33 8.80 10.28
N SER A 206 6.63 8.57 10.10
CA SER A 206 7.38 7.65 10.97
C SER A 206 7.40 8.11 12.44
N LYS A 207 7.55 9.41 12.71
CA LYS A 207 7.43 9.97 14.07
C LYS A 207 6.02 9.79 14.62
N VAL A 208 4.99 10.03 13.81
CA VAL A 208 3.60 9.82 14.21
C VAL A 208 3.35 8.35 14.56
N PHE A 209 3.80 7.40 13.74
CA PHE A 209 3.67 5.97 13.99
C PHE A 209 4.44 5.54 15.25
N LYS A 210 5.65 6.05 15.44
CA LYS A 210 6.42 5.82 16.68
C LYS A 210 5.66 6.31 17.91
N CYS A 211 5.27 7.59 17.93
CA CYS A 211 4.66 8.24 19.10
C CYS A 211 3.24 7.73 19.40
N LYS A 212 2.41 7.52 18.38
CA LYS A 212 1.00 7.13 18.57
C LYS A 212 0.79 5.62 18.63
N TYR A 213 1.56 4.86 17.85
CA TYR A 213 1.33 3.42 17.69
C TYR A 213 2.41 2.55 18.34
N GLY A 214 3.52 3.15 18.78
CA GLY A 214 4.60 2.44 19.47
C GLY A 214 5.44 1.56 18.55
N VAL A 215 5.56 1.93 17.27
CA VAL A 215 6.36 1.16 16.30
C VAL A 215 7.85 1.39 16.54
N ASP A 216 8.62 0.30 16.63
CA ASP A 216 10.08 0.35 16.75
C ASP A 216 10.73 0.87 15.45
N GLU A 217 11.82 1.62 15.59
CA GLU A 217 12.58 2.17 14.47
C GLU A 217 13.14 1.05 13.58
N GLN A 218 13.48 -0.11 14.15
CA GLN A 218 13.96 -1.27 13.37
C GLN A 218 12.90 -1.85 12.42
N ARG A 219 11.61 -1.59 12.70
CA ARG A 219 10.46 -2.03 11.90
C ARG A 219 9.93 -0.95 10.97
N MET A 220 10.63 0.18 10.85
CA MET A 220 10.23 1.29 9.98
C MET A 220 11.35 1.70 9.05
N VAL A 221 11.02 1.85 7.77
CA VAL A 221 11.88 2.50 6.79
C VAL A 221 11.12 3.67 6.19
N VAL A 222 11.77 4.83 6.13
CA VAL A 222 11.22 5.99 5.45
C VAL A 222 11.59 5.92 3.99
N LEU A 223 10.58 5.78 3.14
CA LEU A 223 10.71 5.76 1.70
C LEU A 223 9.79 6.85 1.13
N PRO A 224 10.32 8.02 0.76
CA PRO A 224 9.49 9.16 0.37
C PRO A 224 8.81 8.98 -0.99
N ASN A 225 7.76 9.77 -1.22
CA ASN A 225 7.17 9.88 -2.55
C ASN A 225 8.23 10.36 -3.54
N ILE A 226 8.45 9.56 -4.59
CA ILE A 226 9.30 9.94 -5.71
C ILE A 226 8.49 10.90 -6.57
N TYR A 227 8.94 12.15 -6.63
CA TYR A 227 8.47 13.12 -7.61
C TYR A 227 9.50 13.11 -8.76
N PRO A 228 9.22 12.46 -9.90
CA PRO A 228 10.02 12.68 -11.08
C PRO A 228 9.74 14.12 -11.52
N VAL A 229 10.65 15.04 -11.20
CA VAL A 229 10.59 16.39 -11.78
C VAL A 229 11.37 16.34 -13.08
N GLU A 230 10.68 15.99 -14.17
CA GLU A 230 11.26 16.13 -15.50
C GLU A 230 11.66 17.59 -15.73
N GLY A 231 12.94 17.83 -16.02
CA GLY A 231 13.50 19.16 -16.26
C GLY A 231 14.15 19.86 -15.07
N LEU A 232 14.15 19.28 -13.85
CA LEU A 232 14.91 19.86 -12.75
C LEU A 232 16.41 19.52 -12.90
N LYS A 233 17.18 20.42 -13.50
CA LYS A 233 18.66 20.37 -13.49
C LYS A 233 19.16 20.68 -12.08
N ILE A 234 19.17 19.69 -11.18
CA ILE A 234 19.71 19.85 -9.83
C ILE A 234 21.20 19.52 -9.86
N SER A 235 22.07 20.53 -9.80
CA SER A 235 23.49 20.30 -9.48
C SER A 235 23.62 19.98 -7.99
N LYS A 236 24.28 18.86 -7.65
CA LYS A 236 24.54 18.41 -6.26
C LYS A 236 25.13 19.48 -5.34
N THR A 237 25.71 20.54 -5.89
CA THR A 237 26.31 21.65 -5.14
C THR A 237 25.31 22.68 -4.60
N ASN A 238 24.08 22.78 -5.12
CA ASN A 238 23.19 23.93 -4.84
C ASN A 238 21.76 23.59 -4.35
N SER A 239 21.45 22.36 -3.96
CA SER A 239 20.09 22.07 -3.44
C SER A 239 20.08 20.91 -2.45
N PRO A 240 19.98 21.17 -1.13
CA PRO A 240 19.48 20.17 -0.21
C PRO A 240 18.02 19.87 -0.56
N SER A 241 17.64 18.61 -0.46
CA SER A 241 16.26 18.12 -0.61
C SER A 241 15.31 18.99 0.24
N VAL A 242 14.39 19.70 -0.41
CA VAL A 242 13.35 20.44 0.32
C VAL A 242 12.27 19.45 0.74
N THR A 243 12.41 18.91 1.95
CA THR A 243 11.26 18.38 2.68
C THR A 243 10.57 19.57 3.33
N LEU A 244 9.36 19.89 2.88
CA LEU A 244 8.56 20.94 3.49
C LEU A 244 7.99 20.40 4.81
N VAL A 245 8.76 20.54 5.89
CA VAL A 245 8.30 20.31 7.26
C VAL A 245 7.50 21.54 7.66
N LEU A 246 6.19 21.49 7.48
CA LEU A 246 5.29 22.52 7.98
C LEU A 246 5.15 22.36 9.51
N PRO A 247 5.25 23.44 10.30
CA PRO A 247 5.05 23.38 11.74
C PRO A 247 3.62 22.97 12.10
N ASP A 248 3.45 22.29 13.23
CA ASP A 248 2.24 21.62 13.73
C ASP A 248 1.01 22.52 14.01
N ASN A 249 1.02 23.77 13.55
CA ASN A 249 0.08 24.81 14.00
C ASN A 249 -1.10 25.08 13.06
N TRP A 250 -1.35 24.25 12.04
CA TRP A 250 -2.59 24.35 11.27
C TRP A 250 -3.77 23.71 12.03
N GLY A 251 -4.29 24.47 12.99
CA GLY A 251 -5.43 24.08 13.83
C GLY A 251 -5.71 24.99 15.03
N VAL A 252 -4.81 25.90 15.39
CA VAL A 252 -5.05 26.90 16.43
C VAL A 252 -5.19 28.27 15.77
N LYS A 253 -6.39 28.84 15.85
CA LYS A 253 -6.68 30.20 15.38
C LYS A 253 -5.73 31.20 16.05
N ALA A 254 -5.15 32.10 15.25
CA ALA A 254 -4.73 33.42 15.71
C ALA A 254 -5.97 34.28 16.00
#